data_AF-A0A429X8F5-F1
#
_entry.id   AF-A0A429X8F5-F1
#
_cell.length_a   1.000
_cell.length_b   1.000
_cell.length_c   1.000
_cell.angle_alpha   90.00
_cell.angle_beta   90.00
_cell.angle_gamma   90.00
#
_symmetry.space_group_name_H-M   'P 1'
#
loop_
_entity.id
_entity.type
_entity.pdbx_description
1 polymer ?
#
loop_
_entity_poly.entity_id
_entity_poly.type
_entity_poly.pdbx_seq_one_letter_code
_entity_poly.pdbx_strand_id
1 'polypeptide(L)' 'MKNEESKTRSMDPVIKKCMKHLEIIGADDKTRQIVYMYMKTLEDKLTKVNEKELDHQSP' A
#
# COMPACT_ATOMS: atom_id res chain seq x y z
N MET A 1 23.32 19.54 -1.93
CA MET A 1 22.76 18.37 -1.20
C MET A 1 21.35 18.72 -0.76
N LYS A 2 20.33 18.23 -1.45
CA LYS A 2 18.95 18.22 -0.95
C LYS A 2 18.60 16.76 -0.79
N ASN A 3 18.69 16.27 0.45
CA ASN A 3 18.31 14.91 0.80
C ASN A 3 16.80 14.80 0.58
N GLU A 4 16.41 14.18 -0.53
CA GLU A 4 15.09 13.59 -0.66
C GLU A 4 15.08 12.39 0.27
N GLU A 5 14.76 12.64 1.55
CA GLU A 5 14.44 11.59 2.50
C GLU A 5 13.30 10.77 1.91
N SER A 6 13.69 9.64 1.33
CA SER A 6 12.80 8.59 0.90
C SER A 6 12.13 8.12 2.18
N LYS A 7 11.01 8.75 2.53
CA LYS A 7 10.15 8.36 3.63
C LYS A 7 9.79 6.92 3.34
N THR A 8 10.50 5.98 3.96
CA THR A 8 10.26 4.55 3.83
C THR A 8 8.87 4.35 4.43
N ARG A 9 7.84 4.50 3.59
CA ARG A 9 6.45 4.33 4.00
C ARG A 9 6.38 2.93 4.58
N SER A 10 6.34 2.83 5.90
CA SER A 10 6.30 1.56 6.60
C SER A 10 5.13 0.78 6.02
N MET A 11 5.42 -0.41 5.49
CA MET A 11 4.41 -1.23 4.83
C MET A 11 3.22 -1.42 5.78
N ASP A 12 2.01 -1.20 5.27
CA ASP A 12 0.78 -1.35 6.03
C ASP A 12 0.72 -2.74 6.72
N PRO A 13 0.30 -2.82 8.00
CA PRO A 13 0.28 -4.07 8.75
C PRO A 13 -0.56 -5.18 8.11
N VAL A 14 -1.65 -4.82 7.41
CA VAL A 14 -2.52 -5.76 6.69
C VAL A 14 -1.79 -6.33 5.49
N ILE A 15 -1.09 -5.49 4.72
CA ILE A 15 -0.26 -5.93 3.60
C ILE A 15 0.85 -6.88 4.09
N LYS A 16 1.51 -6.52 5.20
CA LYS A 16 2.53 -7.39 5.83
C LYS A 16 1.98 -8.76 6.21
N LYS A 17 0.80 -8.79 6.83
CA LYS A 17 0.15 -10.04 7.24
C LYS A 17 -0.25 -10.90 6.04
N CYS A 18 -0.76 -10.27 4.98
CA CYS A 18 -1.10 -10.96 3.73
C CYS A 18 0.13 -11.63 3.12
N MET A 19 1.25 -10.90 2.98
CA MET A 19 2.50 -11.46 2.42
C MET A 19 2.99 -12.66 3.23
N LYS A 20 2.97 -12.58 4.56
CA LYS A 20 3.35 -13.70 5.44
C LYS A 20 2.44 -14.92 5.23
N HIS A 21 1.14 -14.73 5.03
CA HIS A 21 0.24 -15.85 4.77
C HIS A 21 0.50 -16.48 3.40
N LEU A 22 0.82 -15.68 2.38
CA LEU A 22 1.18 -16.20 1.06
C LEU A 22 2.47 -17.05 1.10
N GLU A 23 3.44 -16.65 1.93
CA GLU A 23 4.63 -17.48 2.21
C GLU A 23 4.26 -18.82 2.86
N ILE A 24 3.40 -18.79 3.88
CA ILE A 24 2.97 -20.00 4.62
C ILE A 24 2.26 -21.01 3.70
N ILE A 25 1.43 -20.54 2.76
CA ILE A 25 0.71 -21.42 1.82
C ILE A 25 1.55 -21.82 0.60
N GLY A 26 2.81 -21.40 0.53
CA GLY A 26 3.71 -21.74 -0.56
C GLY A 26 3.40 -21.05 -1.89
N ALA A 27 2.77 -19.87 -1.86
CA ALA A 27 2.57 -19.09 -3.08
C ALA A 27 3.93 -18.66 -3.65
N ASP A 28 4.07 -18.76 -4.97
CA ASP A 28 5.30 -18.38 -5.67
C ASP A 28 5.54 -16.87 -5.65
N ASP A 29 6.77 -16.47 -5.98
CA ASP A 29 7.21 -15.07 -5.96
C ASP A 29 6.38 -14.15 -6.86
N LYS A 30 5.98 -14.61 -8.06
CA LYS A 30 5.17 -13.81 -8.98
C LYS A 30 3.78 -13.60 -8.40
N THR A 31 3.18 -14.64 -7.83
CA THR A 31 1.89 -14.55 -7.16
C THR A 31 1.95 -13.54 -5.99
N ARG A 32 2.99 -13.60 -5.15
CA ARG A 32 3.18 -12.64 -4.05
C ARG A 32 3.35 -11.20 -4.54
N GLN A 33 4.14 -11.00 -5.59
CA GLN A 33 4.36 -9.69 -6.18
C GLN A 33 3.08 -9.09 -6.76
N ILE A 34 2.28 -9.88 -7.49
CA ILE A 34 1.01 -9.45 -8.05
C ILE A 34 0.05 -9.02 -6.94
N VAL A 35 -0.10 -9.83 -5.89
CA VAL A 35 -0.98 -9.49 -4.76
C VAL A 35 -0.50 -8.21 -4.07
N TYR A 36 0.79 -8.06 -3.80
CA TYR A 36 1.35 -6.85 -3.21
C TYR A 36 1.03 -5.61 -4.06
N MET A 37 1.20 -5.68 -5.38
CA MET A 37 0.89 -4.57 -6.28
C MET A 37 -0.60 -4.20 -6.25
N TYR A 38 -1.51 -5.17 -6.22
CA TYR A 38 -2.94 -4.89 -6.08
C TYR A 38 -3.27 -4.22 -4.75
N MET A 39 -2.74 -4.72 -3.63
CA MET A 39 -2.98 -4.13 -2.32
C MET A 39 -2.45 -2.70 -2.23
N LYS A 40 -1.26 -2.43 -2.78
CA LYS A 40 -0.71 -1.07 -2.85
C LYS A 40 -1.56 -0.14 -3.72
N THR A 41 -2.07 -0.64 -4.84
CA THR A 41 -2.98 0.14 -5.68
C THR A 41 -4.26 0.51 -4.95
N LEU A 42 -4.78 -0.38 -4.08
CA LEU A 42 -5.96 -0.11 -3.26
C LEU A 42 -5.66 0.91 -2.16
N GLU A 43 -4.54 0.77 -1.45
CA GLU A 43 -4.06 1.73 -0.43
C GLU A 43 -3.92 3.14 -1.02
N ASP A 44 -3.29 3.25 -2.19
CA ASP A 44 -3.12 4.52 -2.90
C ASP A 44 -4.47 5.12 -3.33
N LYS A 45 -5.41 4.29 -3.78
CA LYS A 45 -6.76 4.75 -4.17
C LYS A 45 -7.55 5.27 -2.97
N LEU A 46 -7.51 4.58 -1.83
CA LEU A 46 -8.19 5.01 -0.60
C LEU A 46 -7.60 6.32 -0.07
N THR A 47 -6.27 6.45 -0.09
CA THR A 47 -5.60 7.68 0.33
C THR A 47 -6.03 8.87 -0.54
N LYS A 48 -6.09 8.69 -1.87
CA LYS A 48 -6.54 9.73 -2.81
C LYS A 48 -8.03 10.06 -2.72
N VAL A 49 -8.87 9.13 -2.26
CA VAL A 49 -10.31 9.40 -2.03
C VAL A 49 -10.49 10.26 -0.78
N ASN A 50 -9.78 9.95 0.31
CA ASN A 50 -9.82 10.75 1.52
C ASN A 50 -9.36 12.19 1.29
N GLU A 51 -8.39 12.42 0.40
CA GLU A 51 -7.96 13.78 0.03
C GLU A 51 -9.06 14.56 -0.70
N LYS A 52 -9.86 13.91 -1.57
CA LYS A 52 -10.93 14.58 -2.34
C LYS A 52 -12.19 14.91 -1.52
N GLU A 53 -12.48 14.11 -0.49
CA GLU A 53 -13.62 14.35 0.42
C GLU A 53 -13.38 15.58 1.31
N LEU A 54 -12.12 15.90 1.61
CA LEU A 54 -11.74 17.09 2.40
C LEU A 54 -11.84 18.40 1.59
N ASP A 55 -11.68 18.34 0.26
CA ASP A 55 -11.79 19.51 -0.63
C ASP A 55 -13.24 19.95 -0.89
N HIS A 56 -14.25 19.11 -0.63
CA HIS A 56 -15.67 19.44 -0.83
C HIS A 56 -16.39 19.95 0.44
N GLN A 57 -15.68 20.13 1.55
CA GLN A 57 -16.20 20.71 2.79
C GLN A 57 -15.64 22.11 3.11
N SER A 58 -15.29 22.90 2.09
CA SER A 58 -15.07 24.35 2.28
C SER A 58 -16.36 25.12 1.92
N PRO A 59 -16.92 25.93 2.84
CA PRO A 59 -18.08 26.78 2.59
C PRO A 59 -17.83 27.88 1.55
#